data_AF-A0A914XVW5-F1
#
_entry.id   AF-A0A914XVW5-F1
#
_cell.length_a   1.000
_cell.length_b   1.000
_cell.length_c   1.000
_cell.angle_alpha   90.00
_cell.angle_beta   90.00
_cell.angle_gamma   90.00
#
_symmetry.space_group_name_H-M   'P 1'
#
loop_
_entity.id
_entity.type
_entity.pdbx_description
1 polymer ?
#
loop_
_entity_poly.entity_id
_entity_poly.type
_entity_poly.pdbx_seq_one_letter_code
_entity_poly.pdbx_strand_id
1 'polypeptide(L)'
;MNASLRTDDVMRYQDARFQTIAAKLLPTQYLVVDDTTALTTTLGSCVAACLRDPVLKIGGMNHFLLPEGNAGDGAPARYGSYAMELLINDMLKRGAHRKRIEAKVFRRCQRC
;
A
#
# COMPACT_ATOMS: atom_id res chain seq x y z
N MET A 1 -6.39 6.15 -22.55
CA MET A 1 -7.31 5.37 -21.70
C MET A 1 -6.69 5.38 -20.30
N ASN A 2 -7.11 6.35 -19.48
CA ASN A 2 -6.42 6.75 -18.26
C ASN A 2 -7.13 6.10 -17.06
N ALA A 3 -6.60 4.98 -16.57
CA ALA A 3 -7.12 4.30 -15.39
C ALA A 3 -6.69 5.08 -14.14
N SER A 4 -7.46 6.11 -13.81
CA SER A 4 -7.44 6.72 -12.48
C SER A 4 -7.77 5.61 -11.49
N LEU A 5 -6.77 5.12 -10.75
CA LEU A 5 -6.94 4.26 -9.59
C LEU A 5 -7.74 5.05 -8.55
N ARG A 6 -9.07 4.91 -8.57
CA ARG A 6 -9.96 5.62 -7.66
C ARG A 6 -9.82 5.00 -6.27
N THR A 7 -9.33 5.81 -5.35
CA THR A 7 -9.31 5.57 -3.89
C THR A 7 -10.71 5.25 -3.32
N ASP A 8 -11.77 5.53 -4.09
CA ASP A 8 -13.18 5.41 -3.71
C ASP A 8 -13.73 3.97 -3.79
N ASP A 9 -13.10 3.07 -4.54
CA ASP A 9 -13.53 1.66 -4.68
C ASP A 9 -12.82 0.69 -3.71
N VAL A 10 -12.30 1.21 -2.60
CA VAL A 10 -11.70 0.38 -1.55
C VAL A 10 -12.80 -0.11 -0.61
N MET A 11 -12.98 -1.42 -0.52
CA MET A 11 -13.97 -2.05 0.36
C MET A 11 -13.65 -1.70 1.82
N ARG A 12 -14.59 -1.02 2.48
CA ARG A 12 -14.52 -0.72 3.92
C ARG A 12 -15.52 -1.55 4.69
N TYR A 13 -15.13 -2.07 5.84
CA TYR A 13 -15.99 -2.82 6.76
C TYR A 13 -15.63 -2.49 8.21
N GLN A 14 -16.56 -2.69 9.13
CA GLN A 14 -16.28 -2.50 10.55
C GLN A 14 -15.63 -3.76 11.11
N ASP A 15 -14.41 -3.64 11.61
CA ASP A 15 -13.66 -4.76 12.16
C ASP A 15 -13.85 -4.82 13.69
N ALA A 16 -14.49 -5.89 14.16
CA ALA A 16 -14.77 -6.11 15.57
C ALA A 16 -13.53 -6.43 16.41
N ARG A 17 -12.40 -6.83 15.82
CA ARG A 17 -11.17 -7.14 16.55
C ARG A 17 -10.35 -5.87 16.78
N PHE A 18 -10.26 -5.02 15.77
CA PHE A 18 -9.52 -3.76 15.83
C PHE A 18 -10.37 -2.58 16.32
N GLN A 19 -11.68 -2.77 16.50
CA GLN A 19 -12.63 -1.75 16.97
C GLN A 19 -12.55 -0.45 16.13
N THR A 20 -12.38 -0.61 14.81
CA THR A 20 -12.22 0.50 13.87
C THR A 20 -12.75 0.11 12.49
N ILE A 21 -12.84 1.07 11.58
CA ILE A 21 -13.10 0.80 10.17
C ILE A 21 -11.84 0.16 9.57
N ALA A 22 -12.00 -0.96 8.87
CA ALA A 22 -10.95 -1.59 8.11
C ALA A 22 -11.19 -1.39 6.61
N ALA A 23 -10.15 -1.01 5.88
CA ALA A 23 -10.15 -0.89 4.43
C ALA A 23 -9.36 -2.06 3.84
N LYS A 24 -9.98 -2.86 2.97
CA LYS A 24 -9.35 -4.01 2.31
C LYS A 24 -8.85 -3.61 0.92
N LEU A 25 -7.54 -3.64 0.76
CA LEU A 25 -6.87 -3.36 -0.51
C LEU A 25 -6.77 -4.62 -1.37
N LEU A 26 -7.23 -4.52 -2.61
CA LEU A 26 -7.04 -5.51 -3.67
C LEU A 26 -5.71 -5.26 -4.41
N PRO A 27 -5.21 -6.23 -5.20
CA PRO A 27 -4.04 -5.99 -6.05
C PRO A 27 -4.23 -4.74 -6.91
N THR A 28 -3.14 -4.00 -7.11
CA THR A 28 -3.06 -2.69 -7.80
C THR A 28 -3.65 -1.49 -7.07
N GLN A 29 -4.30 -1.69 -5.91
CA GLN A 29 -4.82 -0.59 -5.11
C GLN A 29 -3.78 -0.05 -4.13
N TYR A 30 -3.93 1.23 -3.80
CA TYR A 30 -3.26 1.86 -2.67
C TYR A 30 -4.26 2.77 -1.95
N LEU A 31 -4.01 3.02 -0.67
CA LEU A 31 -4.81 3.95 0.14
C LEU A 31 -3.91 4.61 1.17
N VAL A 32 -4.12 5.92 1.37
CA VAL A 32 -3.56 6.69 2.47
C VAL A 32 -4.71 7.14 3.37
N VAL A 33 -4.49 7.01 4.67
CA VAL A 33 -5.42 7.39 5.74
C VAL A 33 -4.69 8.23 6.78
N ASP A 34 -5.41 9.14 7.40
CA ASP A 34 -4.97 10.03 8.47
C ASP A 34 -5.83 9.87 9.73
N ASP A 35 -6.62 8.79 9.78
CA ASP A 35 -7.52 8.41 10.87
C ASP A 35 -7.12 7.04 11.48
N THR A 36 -8.02 6.45 12.26
CA THR A 36 -7.81 5.13 12.89
C THR A 36 -8.11 3.95 11.96
N THR A 37 -8.33 4.19 10.66
CA THR A 37 -8.70 3.12 9.71
C THR A 37 -7.58 2.08 9.61
N ALA A 38 -7.93 0.82 9.84
CA ALA A 38 -7.02 -0.30 9.66
C ALA A 38 -6.90 -0.63 8.17
N LEU A 39 -5.71 -0.57 7.60
CA LEU A 39 -5.46 -1.02 6.24
C LEU A 39 -5.18 -2.54 6.25
N THR A 40 -5.91 -3.30 5.45
CA THR A 40 -5.81 -4.77 5.42
C THR A 40 -5.65 -5.27 3.99
N THR A 41 -4.95 -6.38 3.82
CA THR A 41 -4.87 -7.06 2.53
C THR A 41 -4.54 -8.54 2.68
N THR A 42 -4.67 -9.31 1.61
CA THR A 42 -4.33 -10.73 1.56
C THR A 42 -3.19 -10.94 0.57
N LEU A 43 -2.07 -11.46 1.04
CA LEU A 43 -0.85 -11.63 0.24
C LEU A 43 -0.71 -13.06 -0.27
N GLY A 44 -0.66 -13.19 -1.60
CA GLY A 44 -0.23 -14.39 -2.32
C GLY A 44 1.20 -14.22 -2.83
N SER A 45 1.40 -14.27 -4.15
CA SER A 45 2.69 -13.91 -4.80
C SER A 45 3.02 -12.40 -4.72
N CYS A 46 2.00 -11.58 -4.45
CA CYS A 46 2.07 -10.13 -4.36
C CYS A 46 2.92 -9.62 -3.19
N VAL A 47 3.26 -8.33 -3.26
CA VAL A 47 3.92 -7.57 -2.20
C VAL A 47 3.01 -6.44 -1.74
N ALA A 48 3.00 -6.19 -0.42
CA ALA A 48 2.44 -4.96 0.14
C ALA A 48 3.53 -4.19 0.90
N ALA A 49 3.55 -2.87 0.68
CA ALA A 49 4.35 -1.96 1.48
C ALA A 49 3.44 -1.04 2.29
N CYS A 50 3.70 -0.99 3.59
CA CYS A 50 3.05 -0.11 4.54
C CYS A 50 4.00 1.03 4.90
N LEU A 51 3.54 2.26 4.75
CA LEU A 51 4.27 3.47 5.10
C LEU A 51 3.55 4.20 6.24
N ARG A 52 4.30 4.83 7.15
CA ARG A 52 3.74 5.58 8.26
C ARG A 52 4.60 6.80 8.63
N ASP A 53 3.98 7.97 8.78
CA ASP A 53 4.58 9.10 9.51
C ASP A 53 4.15 9.01 11.00
N PRO A 54 5.07 8.73 11.94
CA PRO A 54 4.72 8.52 13.34
C PRO A 54 4.23 9.80 14.04
N VAL A 55 4.60 10.98 13.54
CA VAL A 55 4.29 12.27 14.16
C VAL A 55 2.88 12.70 13.79
N LEU A 56 2.58 12.71 12.48
CA LEU A 56 1.25 13.10 11.98
C LEU A 56 0.24 11.96 12.00
N LYS A 57 0.67 10.75 12.33
CA LYS A 57 -0.16 9.52 12.34
C LYS A 57 -0.81 9.22 10.98
N ILE A 58 -0.19 9.68 9.90
CA ILE A 58 -0.60 9.38 8.52
C ILE A 58 -0.03 8.02 8.16
N GLY A 59 -0.89 7.11 7.72
CA GLY A 59 -0.53 5.75 7.31
C GLY A 59 -0.98 5.48 5.88
N GLY A 60 -0.24 4.66 5.16
CA GLY A 60 -0.61 4.23 3.83
C GLY A 60 -0.17 2.81 3.54
N MET A 61 -0.89 2.13 2.67
CA MET A 61 -0.53 0.81 2.19
C MET A 61 -0.74 0.75 0.68
N ASN A 62 0.20 0.12 -0.02
CA ASN A 62 -0.02 -0.35 -1.39
C ASN A 62 -0.06 -1.88 -1.43
N HIS A 63 -0.74 -2.42 -2.44
CA HIS A 63 -0.72 -3.83 -2.77
C HIS A 63 -0.43 -3.95 -4.26
N PHE A 64 0.80 -4.28 -4.63
CA PHE A 64 1.18 -4.42 -6.04
C PHE A 64 1.61 -5.84 -6.37
N LEU A 65 1.28 -6.25 -7.60
CA LEU A 65 1.69 -7.53 -8.16
C LEU A 65 3.10 -7.36 -8.74
N LEU A 66 4.02 -8.23 -8.32
CA LEU A 66 5.26 -8.43 -9.06
C LEU A 66 4.98 -9.48 -10.14
N PRO A 67 5.11 -9.17 -11.44
CA PRO A 67 4.99 -10.19 -12.47
C PRO A 67 6.03 -11.29 -12.25
N GLU A 68 5.61 -12.54 -12.40
CA GLU A 68 6.54 -13.67 -12.49
C GLU A 68 7.28 -13.55 -13.83
N GLY A 69 8.50 -13.03 -13.79
CA GLY A 69 9.31 -12.78 -14.97
C GLY A 69 10.77 -12.62 -14.60
N ASN A 70 11.66 -12.97 -15.55
CA ASN A 70 13.09 -12.90 -15.36
C ASN A 70 13.51 -11.52 -14.80
N ALA A 71 14.26 -11.54 -13.69
CA ALA A 71 14.77 -10.36 -13.02
C ALA A 71 15.63 -9.44 -13.93
N GLY A 72 15.97 -9.88 -15.14
CA GLY A 72 16.72 -9.11 -16.14
C GLY A 72 15.93 -8.01 -16.86
N ASP A 73 14.60 -8.04 -16.87
CA ASP A 73 13.81 -7.11 -17.70
C ASP A 73 13.38 -5.81 -16.99
N GLY A 74 13.67 -5.68 -15.68
CA GLY A 74 13.41 -4.46 -14.90
C GLY A 74 11.92 -4.07 -14.74
N ALA A 75 11.00 -4.68 -15.47
CA ALA A 75 9.57 -4.41 -15.42
C ALA A 75 8.97 -4.58 -14.01
N PRO A 76 9.25 -5.67 -13.25
CA PRO A 76 8.75 -5.81 -11.88
C PRO A 76 9.19 -4.67 -10.96
N ALA A 77 10.45 -4.21 -11.11
CA ALA A 77 10.99 -3.11 -10.33
C ALA A 77 10.31 -1.78 -10.68
N ARG A 78 9.99 -1.54 -11.97
CA ARG A 78 9.28 -0.33 -12.44
C ARG A 78 7.85 -0.23 -11.89
N TYR A 79 7.12 -1.35 -11.84
CA TYR A 79 5.77 -1.35 -11.24
C TYR A 79 5.82 -1.07 -9.74
N GLY A 80 6.76 -1.70 -9.03
CA GLY A 80 6.97 -1.45 -7.61
C GLY A 80 7.37 0.01 -7.33
N SER A 81 8.32 0.56 -8.09
CA SER A 81 8.75 1.95 -7.92
C SER A 81 7.62 2.94 -8.16
N TYR A 82 6.79 2.72 -9.19
CA TYR A 82 5.64 3.56 -9.48
C TYR A 82 4.59 3.51 -8.35
N ALA A 83 4.24 2.32 -7.87
CA ALA A 83 3.28 2.17 -6.76
C ALA A 83 3.79 2.79 -5.45
N MET A 84 5.10 2.71 -5.18
CA MET A 84 5.72 3.37 -4.04
C MET A 84 5.74 4.89 -4.18
N GLU A 85 6.03 5.39 -5.38
CA GLU A 85 6.06 6.84 -5.66
C GLU A 85 4.68 7.47 -5.48
N LEU A 86 3.62 6.84 -6.01
CA LEU A 86 2.24 7.30 -5.79
C LEU A 86 1.88 7.37 -4.31
N LEU A 87 2.19 6.32 -3.55
CA LEU A 87 1.91 6.25 -2.12
C LEU A 87 2.64 7.34 -1.34
N ILE A 88 3.94 7.51 -1.58
CA ILE A 88 4.75 8.53 -0.92
C ILE A 88 4.23 9.92 -1.27
N ASN A 89 3.98 10.20 -2.55
CA ASN A 89 3.50 11.50 -2.99
C ASN A 89 2.14 11.85 -2.36
N ASP A 90 1.24 10.87 -2.21
CA ASP A 90 -0.04 11.11 -1.55
C ASP A 90 0.11 11.37 -0.04
N MET A 91 1.04 10.67 0.63
CA MET A 91 1.38 10.99 2.02
C MET A 91 1.98 12.40 2.17
N LEU A 92 2.89 12.79 1.27
CA LEU A 92 3.51 14.13 1.28
C LEU A 92 2.47 15.23 1.05
N LYS A 93 1.49 15.02 0.16
CA LYS A 93 0.37 15.95 -0.05
C LYS A 93 -0.45 16.19 1.22
N ARG A 94 -0.53 15.19 2.10
CA ARG A 94 -1.19 15.29 3.43
C ARG A 94 -0.28 15.85 4.52
N GLY A 95 0.93 16.31 4.17
CA GLY A 95 1.87 16.93 5.09
C GLY A 95 2.88 15.97 5.73
N ALA A 96 2.89 14.68 5.37
CA ALA A 96 3.91 13.75 5.84
C ALA A 96 5.31 14.25 5.45
N HIS A 97 6.30 13.97 6.28
CA HIS A 97 7.67 14.38 6.01
C HIS A 97 8.55 13.19 5.65
N ARG A 98 9.15 13.21 4.45
CA ARG A 98 9.88 12.06 3.87
C ARG A 98 10.92 11.45 4.81
N LYS A 99 11.66 12.27 5.58
CA LYS A 99 12.67 11.81 6.54
C LYS A 99 12.13 11.04 7.75
N ARG A 100 10.82 11.12 8.01
CA ARG A 100 10.15 10.47 9.16
C ARG A 100 9.31 9.27 8.74
N ILE A 101 9.16 9.03 7.43
CA ILE A 101 8.34 7.93 6.94
C ILE A 101 9.06 6.62 7.25
N GLU A 102 8.41 5.80 8.06
CA GLU A 102 8.79 4.43 8.34
C GLU A 102 8.14 3.50 7.31
N ALA A 103 8.88 2.49 6.84
CA ALA A 103 8.39 1.53 5.87
C ALA A 103 8.45 0.10 6.43
N LYS A 104 7.40 -0.69 6.19
CA LYS A 104 7.37 -2.13 6.41
C LYS A 104 6.88 -2.82 5.15
N VAL A 105 7.60 -3.84 4.68
CA VAL A 105 7.28 -4.56 3.45
C VAL A 105 6.96 -6.01 3.78
N PHE A 106 5.88 -6.51 3.20
CA PHE A 106 5.35 -7.85 3.44
C PHE A 106 5.20 -8.60 2.13
N ARG A 107 5.56 -9.89 2.13
CA ARG A 107 5.38 -10.84 1.03
C ARG A 107 5.16 -12.23 1.62
N ARG A 108 4.48 -13.12 0.89
CA ARG A 108 4.44 -14.54 1.24
C ARG A 108 5.82 -15.19 1.02
N CYS A 109 6.24 -16.02 1.97
CA CYS A 109 7.31 -17.00 1.73
C CYS A 109 6.74 -18.16 0.89
N GLN A 110 7.22 -18.33 -0.35
CA GLN A 110 6.72 -19.36 -1.28
C GLN A 110 7.56 -20.66 -1.28
N ARG A 111 8.72 -20.69 -0.62
CA ARG A 111 9.59 -21.87 -0.47
C ARG A 111 10.19 -21.89 0.93
N CYS A 112 9.61 -22.70 1.81
CA CYS A 112 10.31 -23.38 2.90
C CYS A 112 10.28 -24.87 2.59
#